data_AF-A0A923XZJ0-F1
#
_entry.id   AF-A0A923XZJ0-F1
#
_cell.length_a   1.000
_cell.length_b   1.000
_cell.length_c   1.000
_cell.angle_alpha   90.00
_cell.angle_beta   90.00
_cell.angle_gamma   90.00
#
_symmetry.space_group_name_H-M   'P 1'
#
loop_
_entity.id
_entity.type
_entity.pdbx_description
1 polymer ?
#
loop_
_entity_poly.entity_id
_entity_poly.type
_entity_poly.pdbx_seq_one_letter_code
_entity_poly.pdbx_strand_id
1 'polypeptide(L)'
;MQPRYGSAAGGARRQDVYQIGAIVPVGRNAKFHLGYAYGNMSGGAALSGFANDDDASQIEARVVYNLSKRTALYGAASLLRNKGASRLAVAAGPAGIKAGETSSGFEAGIRHLF
;
A
#
# COMPACT_ATOMS: atom_id res chain seq x y z
N MET A 1 -13.75 -47.78 4.23
CA MET A 1 -13.79 -46.48 3.52
C MET A 1 -12.84 -45.52 4.22
N GLN A 2 -11.71 -45.18 3.61
CA GLN A 2 -10.75 -44.23 4.18
C GLN A 2 -11.08 -42.82 3.64
N PRO A 3 -11.15 -41.77 4.50
CA PRO A 3 -11.33 -40.41 4.02
C PRO A 3 -10.03 -39.95 3.34
N ARG A 4 -10.14 -39.51 2.08
CA ARG A 4 -9.05 -38.81 1.39
C ARG A 4 -8.88 -37.44 2.03
N TYR A 5 -7.75 -37.23 2.70
CA TYR A 5 -7.26 -35.90 3.05
C TYR A 5 -6.91 -35.19 1.73
N GLY A 6 -7.87 -34.46 1.16
CA GLY A 6 -7.61 -33.48 0.12
C GLY A 6 -6.69 -32.41 0.71
N SER A 7 -5.55 -32.19 0.07
CA SER A 7 -4.43 -31.36 0.51
C SER A 7 -4.87 -29.99 1.05
N ALA A 8 -4.73 -29.81 2.37
CA ALA A 8 -4.96 -28.56 3.09
C ALA A 8 -3.86 -27.49 2.85
N ALA A 9 -2.96 -27.71 1.91
CA ALA A 9 -1.91 -26.76 1.57
C ALA A 9 -2.32 -26.03 0.28
N GLY A 10 -2.62 -24.74 0.40
CA GLY A 10 -2.68 -23.87 -0.78
C GLY A 10 -1.38 -23.98 -1.59
N GLY A 11 -1.47 -23.74 -2.89
CA GLY A 11 -0.32 -23.70 -3.79
C GLY A 11 0.73 -22.65 -3.42
N ALA A 12 1.69 -22.44 -4.33
CA ALA A 12 2.71 -21.41 -4.14
C ALA A 12 2.05 -20.03 -4.03
N ARG A 13 2.31 -19.33 -2.92
CA ARG A 13 1.79 -17.97 -2.70
C ARG A 13 2.39 -17.03 -3.74
N ARG A 14 1.53 -16.23 -4.36
CA ARG A 14 1.90 -15.25 -5.38
C ARG A 14 1.29 -13.90 -5.04
N GLN A 15 2.05 -12.85 -5.33
CA GLN A 15 1.62 -11.47 -5.21
C GLN A 15 2.03 -10.71 -6.46
N ASP A 16 1.06 -10.27 -7.24
CA ASP A 16 1.30 -9.36 -8.37
C ASP A 16 0.94 -7.94 -7.95
N VAL A 17 1.82 -6.99 -8.21
CA VAL A 17 1.59 -5.58 -7.85
C VAL A 17 1.68 -4.71 -9.09
N TYR A 18 0.66 -3.88 -9.27
CA TYR A 18 0.56 -2.89 -10.33
C TYR A 18 0.47 -1.51 -9.72
N GLN A 19 1.20 -0.53 -10.25
CA GLN A 19 1.17 0.84 -9.75
C GLN A 19 1.18 1.84 -10.90
N ILE A 20 0.42 2.91 -10.73
CA ILE A 20 0.45 4.09 -11.59
C ILE A 20 0.50 5.33 -10.72
N GLY A 21 1.16 6.37 -11.22
CA GLY A 21 1.22 7.65 -10.52
C GLY A 21 1.49 8.81 -11.46
N ALA A 22 1.18 10.00 -10.97
CA ALA A 22 1.40 11.26 -11.65
C ALA A 22 2.05 12.27 -10.70
N ILE A 23 2.86 13.15 -11.27
CA ILE A 23 3.46 14.29 -10.57
C ILE A 23 3.11 15.54 -11.35
N VAL A 24 2.41 16.45 -10.69
CA VAL A 24 1.91 17.68 -11.27
C VAL A 24 2.60 18.86 -10.59
N PRO A 25 3.32 19.72 -11.33
CA PRO A 25 3.81 20.97 -10.76
C PRO A 25 2.62 21.91 -10.45
N VAL A 26 2.62 22.51 -9.26
CA VAL A 26 1.62 23.47 -8.83
C VAL A 26 2.32 24.79 -8.56
N GLY A 27 2.19 25.74 -9.49
CA GLY A 27 2.97 26.97 -9.46
C GLY A 27 4.48 26.72 -9.58
N ARG A 28 5.29 27.64 -9.03
CA ARG A 28 6.76 27.61 -9.20
C ARG A 28 7.46 26.66 -8.23
N ASN A 29 6.92 26.49 -7.03
CA ASN A 29 7.64 25.87 -5.92
C ASN A 29 7.00 24.58 -5.41
N ALA A 30 5.73 24.30 -5.73
CA ALA A 30 5.04 23.11 -5.28
C ALA A 30 4.98 22.01 -6.34
N LYS A 31 4.99 20.76 -5.88
CA LYS A 31 4.69 19.56 -6.66
C LYS A 31 3.64 18.75 -5.91
N PHE A 32 2.62 18.31 -6.63
CA PHE A 32 1.63 17.36 -6.16
C PHE A 32 1.91 16.00 -6.78
N HIS A 33 1.93 14.96 -5.96
CA HIS A 33 2.10 13.58 -6.37
C HIS A 33 0.82 12.83 -6.01
N LEU A 34 0.33 12.02 -6.94
CA LEU A 34 -0.79 11.12 -6.72
C LEU A 34 -0.39 9.74 -7.23
N GLY A 35 -0.64 8.70 -6.44
CA GLY A 35 -0.33 7.33 -6.80
C GLY A 35 -1.48 6.40 -6.46
N TYR A 36 -1.64 5.36 -7.27
CA TYR A 36 -2.54 4.25 -7.01
C TYR A 36 -1.80 2.94 -7.25
N ALA A 37 -1.91 2.00 -6.31
CA ALA A 37 -1.38 0.66 -6.44
C ALA A 37 -2.46 -0.39 -6.17
N TYR A 38 -2.37 -1.52 -6.86
CA TYR A 38 -3.22 -2.67 -6.65
C TYR A 38 -2.36 -3.93 -6.56
N GLY A 39 -2.58 -4.72 -5.50
CA GLY A 39 -1.97 -6.01 -5.26
C GLY A 39 -3.00 -7.12 -5.43
N ASN A 40 -2.72 -8.07 -6.30
CA ASN A 40 -3.49 -9.30 -6.45
C ASN A 40 -2.79 -10.44 -5.71
N MET A 41 -3.52 -11.06 -4.79
CA MET A 41 -3.03 -12.16 -3.97
C MET A 41 -3.64 -13.47 -4.45
N SER A 42 -2.81 -14.49 -4.63
CA SER A 42 -3.29 -15.79 -5.10
C SER A 42 -2.40 -16.96 -4.67
N GLY A 43 -2.94 -18.16 -4.84
CA GLY A 43 -2.25 -19.43 -4.59
C GLY A 43 -2.18 -19.85 -3.13
N GLY A 44 -2.40 -18.96 -2.17
CA GLY A 44 -2.45 -19.29 -0.74
C GLY A 44 -3.69 -20.08 -0.32
N ALA A 45 -3.61 -20.72 0.85
CA ALA A 45 -4.77 -21.36 1.48
C ALA A 45 -5.80 -20.32 1.94
N ALA A 46 -7.05 -20.75 2.16
CA ALA A 46 -8.07 -19.88 2.74
C ALA A 46 -7.59 -19.24 4.06
N LEU A 47 -7.94 -17.96 4.26
CA LEU A 47 -7.58 -17.15 5.43
C LEU A 47 -6.07 -16.85 5.58
N SER A 48 -5.23 -17.20 4.60
CA SER A 48 -3.78 -16.97 4.67
C SER A 48 -3.34 -15.55 4.34
N GLY A 49 -4.24 -14.71 3.80
CA GLY A 49 -3.89 -13.41 3.21
C GLY A 49 -3.29 -13.53 1.81
N PHE A 50 -3.29 -14.74 1.25
CA PHE A 50 -2.82 -15.07 -0.10
C PHE A 50 -3.83 -15.93 -0.88
N ALA A 51 -5.04 -16.16 -0.34
CA ALA A 51 -6.08 -16.80 -1.12
C ALA A 51 -6.49 -15.90 -2.29
N ASN A 52 -7.11 -16.48 -3.31
CA ASN A 52 -7.78 -15.69 -4.33
C ASN A 52 -8.79 -14.75 -3.63
N ASP A 53 -8.82 -13.48 -4.03
CA ASP A 53 -9.61 -12.38 -3.44
C ASP A 53 -9.05 -11.75 -2.14
N ASP A 54 -7.90 -12.20 -1.62
CA ASP A 54 -7.18 -11.54 -0.51
C ASP A 54 -6.39 -10.30 -1.00
N ASP A 55 -6.98 -9.50 -1.88
CA ASP A 55 -6.29 -8.40 -2.56
C ASP A 55 -6.05 -7.17 -1.67
N ALA A 56 -5.27 -6.22 -2.17
CA ALA A 56 -5.18 -4.89 -1.56
C ALA A 56 -5.12 -3.77 -2.61
N SER A 57 -5.63 -2.58 -2.27
CA SER A 57 -5.42 -1.37 -3.07
C SER A 57 -4.97 -0.20 -2.22
N GLN A 58 -4.04 0.58 -2.74
CA GLN A 58 -3.47 1.74 -2.07
C GLN A 58 -3.67 2.99 -2.91
N ILE A 59 -4.06 4.08 -2.27
CA ILE A 59 -3.98 5.43 -2.84
C ILE A 59 -3.05 6.26 -1.96
N GLU A 60 -2.15 7.01 -2.60
CA GLU A 60 -1.24 7.92 -1.93
C GLU A 60 -1.30 9.31 -2.55
N ALA A 61 -1.17 10.33 -1.71
CA ALA A 61 -1.05 11.72 -2.13
C ALA A 61 0.11 12.37 -1.37
N ARG A 62 0.94 13.15 -2.07
CA ARG A 62 2.04 13.90 -1.46
C ARG A 62 2.13 15.30 -2.04
N VAL A 63 2.31 16.29 -1.17
CA VAL A 63 2.64 17.66 -1.54
C VAL A 63 4.08 17.93 -1.13
N VAL A 64 4.87 18.49 -2.03
CA VAL A 64 6.23 18.96 -1.76
C VAL A 64 6.31 20.43 -2.10
N TYR A 65 6.71 21.26 -1.15
CA TYR A 65 6.94 22.70 -1.33
C TYR A 65 8.42 23.02 -1.19
N ASN A 66 9.04 23.50 -2.27
CA ASN A 66 10.45 23.87 -2.27
C ASN A 66 10.62 25.30 -1.74
N LEU A 67 11.29 25.44 -0.59
CA LEU A 67 11.69 26.72 -0.02
C LEU A 67 12.94 27.27 -0.73
N SER A 68 13.83 26.38 -1.17
CA SER A 68 15.03 26.71 -1.97
C SER A 68 15.39 25.53 -2.87
N LYS A 69 16.53 25.62 -3.58
CA LYS A 69 17.11 24.47 -4.30
C LYS A 69 17.49 23.30 -3.37
N ARG A 70 17.67 23.59 -2.08
CA ARG A 70 18.21 22.67 -1.06
C ARG A 70 17.20 22.31 0.03
N THR A 71 16.22 23.16 0.30
CA THR A 71 15.24 22.96 1.38
C THR A 71 13.83 22.78 0.82
N ALA A 72 13.14 21.75 1.28
CA ALA A 72 11.73 21.51 0.97
C ALA A 72 10.94 21.08 2.20
N LEU A 73 9.69 21.55 2.28
CA LEU A 73 8.67 21.02 3.17
C LEU A 73 7.86 19.95 2.41
N TYR A 74 7.40 18.92 3.10
CA TYR A 74 6.51 17.95 2.48
C TYR A 74 5.48 17.42 3.45
N GLY A 75 4.36 16.97 2.89
CA GLY A 75 3.33 16.21 3.57
C GLY A 75 2.82 15.11 2.65
N ALA A 76 2.52 13.94 3.21
CA ALA A 76 2.02 12.79 2.49
C ALA A 76 0.91 12.09 3.30
N ALA A 77 -0.09 11.57 2.61
CA ALA A 77 -1.12 10.74 3.18
C ALA A 77 -1.29 9.50 2.30
N SER A 78 -1.58 8.36 2.93
CA SER A 78 -1.84 7.11 2.23
C SER A 78 -3.00 6.36 2.86
N LEU A 79 -3.77 5.69 2.01
CA LEU A 79 -4.87 4.81 2.40
C LEU A 79 -4.72 3.48 1.65
N LEU A 80 -4.65 2.39 2.40
CA LEU A 80 -4.50 1.03 1.91
C LEU A 80 -5.71 0.21 2.38
N ARG A 81 -6.50 -0.27 1.44
CA ARG A 81 -7.68 -1.10 1.68
C ARG A 81 -7.32 -2.54 1.43
N ASN A 82 -7.40 -3.36 2.47
CA ASN A 82 -7.28 -4.81 2.36
C ASN A 82 -8.64 -5.43 2.04
N LYS A 83 -8.64 -6.52 1.28
CA LYS A 83 -9.80 -7.40 1.06
C LYS A 83 -9.51 -8.78 1.63
N GLY A 84 -10.58 -9.51 1.95
CA GLY A 84 -10.49 -10.87 2.48
C GLY A 84 -9.62 -10.94 3.73
N ALA A 85 -8.68 -11.88 3.75
CA ALA A 85 -7.74 -12.11 4.82
C ALA A 85 -6.45 -11.30 4.71
N SER A 86 -6.33 -10.37 3.75
CA SER A 86 -5.18 -9.49 3.64
C SER A 86 -5.04 -8.56 4.85
N ARG A 87 -3.80 -8.28 5.27
CA ARG A 87 -3.45 -7.53 6.48
C ARG A 87 -2.31 -6.54 6.24
N LEU A 88 -2.16 -6.06 5.02
CA LEU A 88 -1.09 -5.13 4.68
C LEU A 88 -1.28 -3.79 5.42
N ALA A 89 -0.17 -3.14 5.73
CA ALA A 89 -0.15 -1.85 6.42
C ALA A 89 0.70 -0.84 5.64
N VAL A 90 0.28 0.42 5.63
CA VAL A 90 1.16 1.51 5.18
C VAL A 90 2.23 1.79 6.24
N ALA A 91 3.42 2.23 5.84
CA ALA A 91 4.56 2.41 6.76
C ALA A 91 4.26 3.37 7.92
N ALA A 92 3.49 4.44 7.66
CA ALA A 92 3.05 5.40 8.67
C ALA A 92 1.71 5.02 9.35
N GLY A 93 1.25 3.79 9.16
CA GLY A 93 -0.03 3.30 9.67
C GLY A 93 0.09 2.54 10.99
N PRO A 94 -1.04 2.20 11.62
CA PRO A 94 -1.04 1.51 12.90
C PRO A 94 -0.48 0.09 12.77
N ALA A 95 0.25 -0.36 13.80
CA ALA A 95 0.66 -1.75 13.92
C ALA A 95 -0.56 -2.65 14.19
N GLY A 96 -0.51 -3.89 13.71
CA GLY A 96 -1.50 -4.92 14.05
C GLY A 96 -2.82 -4.86 13.27
N ILE A 97 -2.79 -4.42 12.01
CA ILE A 97 -3.94 -4.45 11.08
C ILE A 97 -4.63 -5.82 11.07
N LYS A 98 -5.97 -5.82 11.16
CA LYS A 98 -6.80 -7.02 11.06
C LYS A 98 -7.08 -7.39 9.60
N ALA A 99 -7.50 -8.64 9.40
CA ALA A 99 -7.94 -9.12 8.09
C ALA A 99 -9.02 -8.21 7.48
N GLY A 100 -8.78 -7.74 6.25
CA GLY A 100 -9.71 -6.89 5.51
C GLY A 100 -9.82 -5.45 6.03
N GLU A 101 -9.04 -5.08 7.06
CA GLU A 101 -9.08 -3.74 7.62
C GLU A 101 -8.35 -2.74 6.74
N THR A 102 -8.77 -1.47 6.80
CA THR A 102 -8.10 -0.38 6.08
C THR A 102 -6.96 0.18 6.93
N SER A 103 -5.76 0.25 6.36
CA SER A 103 -4.60 0.91 6.96
C SER A 103 -4.44 2.31 6.36
N SER A 104 -4.31 3.34 7.20
CA SER A 104 -4.05 4.71 6.77
C SER A 104 -2.87 5.30 7.52
N GLY A 105 -2.19 6.27 6.91
CA GLY A 105 -1.01 6.90 7.49
C GLY A 105 -0.80 8.30 6.94
N PHE A 106 -0.19 9.14 7.75
CA PHE A 106 0.17 10.51 7.41
C PHE A 106 1.62 10.79 7.84
N GLU A 107 2.35 11.51 7.00
CA GLU A 107 3.72 11.95 7.26
C GLU A 107 3.85 13.42 6.87
N ALA A 108 4.59 14.20 7.66
CA ALA A 108 5.03 15.53 7.28
C ALA A 108 6.46 15.76 7.75
N GLY A 109 7.23 16.55 6.99
CA GLY A 109 8.63 16.76 7.31
C GLY A 109 9.30 17.83 6.48
N ILE A 110 10.61 17.95 6.73
CA ILE A 110 11.52 18.89 6.06
C ILE A 110 12.70 18.09 5.53
N ARG A 111 13.09 18.37 4.29
CA ARG A 111 14.32 17.85 3.69
C ARG A 111 15.28 19.00 3.41
N HIS A 112 16.52 18.87 3.85
CA HIS A 112 17.61 19.81 3.53
C HIS A 112 18.79 19.07 2.89
N LEU A 113 19.27 19.57 1.75
CA LEU A 113 20.44 19.05 1.03
C LEU A 113 21.62 20.02 1.24
N PHE A 114 22.79 19.51 1.61
CA PHE A 114 23.99 20.30 1.87
C PHE A 114 24.85 20.50 0.61
#